data_AF-A0A1M5Q444-F1
#
_entry.id   AF-A0A1M5Q444-F1
#
_cell.length_a   1.000
_cell.length_b   1.000
_cell.length_c   1.000
_cell.angle_alpha   90.00
_cell.angle_beta   90.00
_cell.angle_gamma   90.00
#
_symmetry.space_group_name_H-M   'P 1'
#
loop_
_entity.id
_entity.type
_entity.pdbx_description
1 polymer ?
#
loop_
_entity_poly.entity_id
_entity_poly.type
_entity_poly.pdbx_seq_one_letter_code
_entity_poly.pdbx_strand_id
1 'polypeptide(L)'
;MNTGLKTIDELILRHGIKTAESQDTFQQVMNWSGNDPRAAHYKLPFCFYQLITNLPATQNVILHHFYLPHRKARLASFLINSQGKIIEQVFYQRDAKYVKASKKLQAMVQRAYLTTTSVAA
;
A
#
# COMPACT_ATOMS: atom_id res chain seq x y z
N MET A 1 -12.93 1.15 24.80
CA MET A 1 -11.85 0.56 23.96
C MET A 1 -12.40 0.36 22.55
N ASN A 2 -12.06 1.23 21.60
CA ASN A 2 -12.43 1.02 20.19
C ASN A 2 -11.42 0.04 19.58
N THR A 3 -11.86 -1.17 19.26
CA THR A 3 -11.04 -2.18 18.58
C THR A 3 -11.63 -2.49 17.20
N GLY A 4 -10.78 -2.71 16.19
CA GLY A 4 -11.19 -3.15 14.87
C GLY A 4 -11.47 -2.02 13.87
N LEU A 5 -12.61 -2.11 13.16
CA LEU A 5 -12.94 -1.25 12.00
C LEU A 5 -13.10 0.25 12.33
N LYS A 6 -13.69 0.59 13.48
CA LYS A 6 -13.86 2.00 13.88
C LYS A 6 -12.50 2.70 13.98
N THR A 7 -11.49 1.98 14.46
CA THR A 7 -10.11 2.45 14.48
C THR A 7 -9.58 2.70 13.07
N ILE A 8 -9.93 1.89 12.06
CA ILE A 8 -9.46 2.12 10.67
C ILE A 8 -10.02 3.43 10.12
N ASP A 9 -11.31 3.70 10.31
CA ASP A 9 -11.91 4.96 9.86
C ASP A 9 -11.29 6.18 10.59
N GLU A 10 -11.06 6.08 11.91
CA GLU A 10 -10.35 7.10 12.69
C GLU A 10 -8.91 7.31 12.20
N LEU A 11 -8.18 6.24 11.88
CA LEU A 11 -6.81 6.33 11.36
C LEU A 11 -6.75 6.96 9.98
N ILE A 12 -7.72 6.64 9.11
CA ILE A 12 -7.86 7.29 7.81
C ILE A 12 -8.10 8.79 7.98
N LEU A 13 -8.99 9.18 8.89
CA LEU A 13 -9.26 10.59 9.18
C LEU A 13 -8.03 11.32 9.75
N ARG A 14 -7.26 10.66 10.62
CA ARG A 14 -6.10 11.25 11.29
C ARG A 14 -4.87 11.37 10.40
N HIS A 15 -4.56 10.31 9.64
CA HIS A 15 -3.29 10.21 8.89
C HIS A 15 -3.45 10.52 7.40
N GLY A 16 -4.68 10.48 6.88
CA GLY A 16 -4.93 10.56 5.45
C GLY A 16 -4.27 9.42 4.67
N ILE A 17 -4.23 9.56 3.35
CA ILE A 17 -3.46 8.68 2.46
C ILE A 17 -2.17 9.39 2.09
N LYS A 18 -1.04 8.82 2.48
CA LYS A 18 0.28 9.32 2.10
C LYS A 18 0.67 8.77 0.74
N THR A 19 1.23 9.61 -0.12
CA THR A 19 1.75 9.21 -1.45
C THR A 19 3.26 9.31 -1.55
N ALA A 20 3.89 10.07 -0.65
CA ALA A 20 5.36 10.17 -0.51
C ALA A 20 5.93 9.11 0.44
N GLU A 21 7.20 8.78 0.25
CA GLU A 21 7.95 7.83 1.07
C GLU A 21 7.88 8.21 2.55
N SER A 22 7.33 7.31 3.37
CA SER A 22 7.02 7.61 4.76
C SER A 22 6.62 6.34 5.53
N GLN A 23 6.69 6.42 6.86
CA GLN A 23 6.26 5.33 7.74
C GLN A 23 5.58 5.90 8.99
N ASP A 24 4.42 5.37 9.34
CA ASP A 24 3.76 5.57 10.63
C ASP A 24 3.11 4.27 11.13
N THR A 25 2.32 4.37 12.20
CA THR A 25 1.67 3.20 12.83
C THR A 25 0.59 2.54 11.96
N PHE A 26 0.07 3.25 10.96
CA PHE A 26 -1.03 2.84 10.10
C PHE A 26 -0.56 2.50 8.67
N GLN A 27 0.40 3.23 8.12
CA GLN A 27 0.84 3.05 6.74
C GLN A 27 2.35 3.18 6.57
N GLN A 28 2.87 2.54 5.52
CA GLN A 28 4.25 2.67 5.06
C GLN A 28 4.27 2.74 3.54
N VAL A 29 4.94 3.75 3.00
CA VAL A 29 5.13 3.98 1.58
C VAL A 29 6.62 3.86 1.29
N MET A 30 6.99 3.05 0.30
CA MET A 30 8.38 2.85 -0.13
C MET A 30 8.47 2.86 -1.65
N ASN A 31 9.53 3.47 -2.19
CA ASN A 31 9.85 3.40 -3.60
C ASN A 31 10.76 2.20 -3.90
N TRP A 32 10.48 1.53 -5.01
CA TRP A 32 11.17 0.34 -5.48
C TRP A 32 11.52 0.50 -6.96
N SER A 33 12.78 0.25 -7.31
CA SER A 33 13.16 0.11 -8.72
C SER A 33 12.81 -1.30 -9.21
N GLY A 34 12.68 -1.48 -10.52
CA GLY A 34 12.69 -2.81 -11.12
C GLY A 34 14.00 -3.53 -10.80
N ASN A 35 13.93 -4.85 -10.61
CA ASN A 35 15.06 -5.70 -10.22
C ASN A 35 15.81 -5.21 -8.97
N ASP A 36 15.11 -4.55 -8.03
CA ASP A 36 15.71 -4.06 -6.80
C ASP A 36 16.23 -5.22 -5.93
N PRO A 37 17.52 -5.25 -5.57
CA PRO A 37 18.12 -6.35 -4.80
C PRO A 37 17.52 -6.48 -3.40
N ARG A 38 16.90 -5.43 -2.86
CA ARG A 38 16.20 -5.48 -1.56
C ARG A 38 15.04 -6.48 -1.59
N ALA A 39 14.49 -6.79 -2.76
CA ALA A 39 13.31 -7.65 -2.91
C ALA A 39 13.58 -9.08 -2.43
N ALA A 40 14.83 -9.57 -2.55
CA ALA A 40 15.23 -10.91 -2.12
C ALA A 40 15.20 -11.09 -0.58
N HIS A 41 15.37 -10.00 0.18
CA HIS A 41 15.47 -10.04 1.64
C HIS A 41 14.25 -9.44 2.34
N TYR A 42 13.45 -8.64 1.63
CA TYR A 42 12.24 -8.05 2.16
C TYR A 42 11.11 -9.08 2.18
N LYS A 43 10.32 -9.10 3.26
CA LYS A 43 9.17 -10.01 3.40
C LYS A 43 7.96 -9.53 2.55
N LEU A 44 8.14 -9.49 1.23
CA LEU A 44 7.11 -9.16 0.24
C LEU A 44 6.16 -10.35 0.03
N PRO A 45 4.88 -10.10 -0.30
CA PRO A 45 4.08 -11.12 -0.97
C PRO A 45 4.78 -11.61 -2.24
N PHE A 46 4.68 -12.90 -2.53
CA PHE A 46 5.38 -13.49 -3.67
C PHE A 46 4.98 -12.84 -5.02
N CYS A 47 3.71 -12.49 -5.21
CA CYS A 47 3.27 -11.76 -6.40
C CYS A 47 3.94 -10.39 -6.55
N PHE A 48 4.19 -9.68 -5.45
CA PHE A 48 4.87 -8.38 -5.49
C PHE A 48 6.34 -8.56 -5.80
N TYR A 49 6.99 -9.55 -5.19
CA TYR A 49 8.37 -9.93 -5.48
C TYR A 49 8.54 -10.22 -6.98
N GLN A 50 7.71 -11.10 -7.54
CA GLN A 50 7.76 -11.45 -8.96
C GLN A 50 7.61 -10.24 -9.88
N LEU A 51 6.67 -9.32 -9.57
CA LEU A 51 6.51 -8.11 -10.36
C LEU A 51 7.74 -7.22 -10.28
N ILE A 52 8.23 -6.92 -9.08
CA ILE A 52 9.39 -6.05 -8.87
C ILE A 52 10.64 -6.63 -9.55
N THR A 53 10.92 -7.93 -9.41
CA THR A 53 12.13 -8.54 -10.00
C THR A 53 12.09 -8.64 -11.51
N ASN A 54 10.89 -8.73 -12.10
CA ASN A 54 10.73 -8.82 -13.56
C ASN A 54 10.58 -7.45 -14.24
N LEU A 55 10.45 -6.36 -13.47
CA LEU A 55 10.41 -5.01 -14.02
C LEU A 55 11.84 -4.56 -14.42
N PRO A 56 11.99 -3.82 -15.55
CA PRO A 56 13.26 -3.20 -15.90
C PRO A 56 13.73 -2.24 -14.80
N ALA A 57 15.05 -2.17 -14.57
CA ALA A 57 15.65 -1.29 -13.56
C ALA A 57 15.37 0.21 -13.78
N THR A 58 15.00 0.60 -15.00
CA THR A 58 14.59 1.97 -15.35
C THR A 58 13.16 2.31 -14.91
N GLN A 59 12.36 1.32 -14.51
CA GLN A 59 10.99 1.53 -14.04
C GLN A 59 10.95 1.51 -12.52
N ASN A 60 10.11 2.37 -11.96
CA ASN A 60 9.88 2.44 -10.52
C ASN A 60 8.43 2.11 -10.20
N VAL A 61 8.23 1.46 -9.06
CA VAL A 61 6.93 1.18 -8.46
C VAL A 61 6.93 1.62 -7.01
N ILE A 62 5.75 1.88 -6.49
CA ILE A 62 5.54 2.31 -5.11
C ILE A 62 4.83 1.18 -4.37
N LEU A 63 5.42 0.78 -3.25
CA LEU A 63 4.84 -0.19 -2.34
C LEU A 63 4.17 0.56 -1.19
N HIS A 64 2.84 0.41 -1.06
CA HIS A 64 2.05 1.04 -0.01
C HIS A 64 1.41 -0.01 0.88
N HIS A 65 1.92 -0.14 2.11
CA HIS A 65 1.40 -1.02 3.14
C HIS A 65 0.45 -0.28 4.08
N PHE A 66 -0.61 -0.98 4.49
CA PHE A 66 -1.50 -0.59 5.59
C PHE A 66 -1.47 -1.65 6.68
N TYR A 67 -1.50 -1.20 7.94
CA TYR A 67 -1.38 -2.02 9.13
C TYR A 67 -2.56 -1.83 10.08
N LEU A 68 -2.84 -2.86 10.87
CA LEU A 68 -3.71 -2.79 12.05
C LEU A 68 -2.85 -2.39 13.26
N PRO A 69 -2.96 -1.17 13.81
CA PRO A 69 -2.01 -0.68 14.82
C PRO A 69 -1.93 -1.55 16.07
N HIS A 70 -3.07 -2.09 16.52
CA HIS A 70 -3.13 -2.89 17.74
C HIS A 70 -2.52 -4.28 17.60
N ARG A 71 -2.37 -4.80 16.38
CA ARG A 71 -1.87 -6.17 16.14
C ARG A 71 -0.55 -6.20 15.38
N LYS A 72 -0.01 -5.03 14.99
CA LYS A 72 1.13 -4.89 14.06
C LYS A 72 1.02 -5.81 12.84
N ALA A 73 -0.22 -6.11 12.43
CA ALA A 73 -0.52 -7.04 11.36
C ALA A 73 -0.82 -6.25 10.08
N ARG A 74 -0.42 -6.75 8.93
CA ARG A 74 -0.79 -6.13 7.65
C ARG A 74 -2.30 -6.26 7.43
N LEU A 75 -2.91 -5.18 6.97
CA LEU A 75 -4.32 -5.12 6.57
C LEU A 75 -4.43 -5.31 5.05
N ALA A 76 -3.72 -4.45 4.32
CA ALA A 76 -3.65 -4.44 2.87
C ALA A 76 -2.28 -3.95 2.39
N SER A 77 -1.88 -4.40 1.21
CA SER A 77 -0.71 -3.90 0.48
C SER A 77 -1.11 -3.60 -0.95
N PHE A 78 -0.57 -2.52 -1.50
CA PHE A 78 -0.78 -2.11 -2.89
C PHE A 78 0.57 -1.88 -3.56
N LEU A 79 0.69 -2.32 -4.80
CA LEU A 79 1.80 -1.99 -5.69
C LEU A 79 1.29 -1.01 -6.75
N ILE A 80 1.87 0.17 -6.81
CA ILE A 80 1.44 1.27 -7.67
C ILE A 80 2.51 1.55 -8.72
N ASN A 81 2.13 1.71 -9.98
CA ASN A 81 3.07 2.08 -11.05
C ASN A 81 3.31 3.60 -11.12
N SER A 82 4.19 4.02 -12.03
CA SER A 82 4.50 5.45 -12.25
C SER A 82 3.31 6.30 -12.69
N GLN A 83 2.26 5.70 -13.25
CA GLN A 83 1.02 6.38 -13.64
C GLN A 83 0.03 6.52 -12.48
N GLY A 84 0.40 6.11 -11.27
CA GLY A 84 -0.48 6.12 -10.11
C GLY A 84 -1.56 5.03 -10.13
N LYS A 85 -1.44 4.02 -11.00
CA LYS A 85 -2.38 2.88 -11.08
C LYS A 85 -1.91 1.75 -10.16
N ILE A 86 -2.84 1.20 -9.37
CA ILE A 86 -2.61 -0.04 -8.63
C ILE A 86 -2.52 -1.19 -9.65
N ILE A 87 -1.35 -1.83 -9.71
CA ILE A 87 -1.08 -2.95 -10.63
C ILE A 87 -1.19 -4.30 -9.93
N GLU A 88 -1.08 -4.33 -8.60
CA GLU A 88 -1.23 -5.54 -7.79
C GLU A 88 -1.63 -5.18 -6.35
N GLN A 89 -2.37 -6.08 -5.68
CA GLN A 89 -2.90 -5.87 -4.33
C GLN A 89 -2.97 -7.16 -3.52
N VAL A 90 -2.78 -7.05 -2.20
CA VAL A 90 -2.96 -8.17 -1.27
C VAL A 90 -3.78 -7.73 -0.07
N PHE A 91 -4.84 -8.48 0.24
CA PHE A 91 -5.59 -8.34 1.49
C PHE A 91 -5.27 -9.52 2.41
N TYR A 92 -4.83 -9.22 3.63
CA TYR A 92 -4.34 -10.26 4.56
C TYR A 92 -5.45 -10.81 5.47
N GLN A 93 -6.57 -10.09 5.57
CA GLN A 93 -7.72 -10.50 6.37
C GLN A 93 -8.81 -11.09 5.46
N ARG A 94 -9.32 -12.26 5.82
CA ARG A 94 -10.41 -12.95 5.08
C ARG A 94 -11.81 -12.53 5.54
N ASP A 95 -11.92 -11.99 6.75
CA ASP A 95 -13.19 -11.53 7.30
C ASP A 95 -13.77 -10.38 6.46
N ALA A 96 -15.06 -10.50 6.13
CA ALA A 96 -15.75 -9.62 5.18
C ALA A 96 -15.69 -8.13 5.56
N LYS A 97 -15.66 -7.82 6.87
CA LYS A 97 -15.58 -6.45 7.37
C LYS A 97 -14.24 -5.82 7.02
N TYR A 98 -13.15 -6.56 7.22
CA TYR A 98 -11.81 -6.08 6.86
C TYR A 98 -11.62 -6.03 5.34
N VAL A 99 -12.18 -6.98 4.59
CA VAL A 99 -12.16 -6.92 3.11
C VAL A 99 -12.86 -5.64 2.62
N LYS A 100 -14.01 -5.28 3.22
CA LYS A 100 -14.71 -4.03 2.88
C LYS A 100 -13.86 -2.79 3.19
N ALA A 101 -13.16 -2.77 4.32
CA ALA A 101 -12.24 -1.68 4.67
C ALA A 101 -11.05 -1.60 3.70
N SER A 102 -10.45 -2.73 3.33
CA SER A 102 -9.35 -2.78 2.36
C SER A 102 -9.78 -2.30 0.97
N LYS A 103 -11.02 -2.61 0.54
CA LYS A 103 -11.59 -2.05 -0.70
C LYS A 103 -11.82 -0.54 -0.63
N LYS A 104 -12.24 -0.02 0.53
CA LYS A 104 -12.34 1.43 0.75
C LYS A 104 -10.95 2.09 0.65
N LEU A 105 -9.95 1.51 1.30
CA LEU A 105 -8.56 1.97 1.21
C LEU A 105 -8.04 1.94 -0.23
N GLN A 106 -8.29 0.86 -0.96
CA GLN A 106 -7.91 0.74 -2.37
C GLN A 106 -8.45 1.92 -3.21
N ALA A 107 -9.74 2.26 -3.06
CA ALA A 107 -10.34 3.38 -3.78
C ALA A 107 -9.70 4.72 -3.40
N MET A 108 -9.40 4.92 -2.11
CA MET A 108 -8.75 6.14 -1.63
C MET A 108 -7.29 6.26 -2.10
N VAL A 109 -6.53 5.17 -2.07
CA VAL A 109 -5.17 5.06 -2.60
C VAL A 109 -5.15 5.37 -4.09
N GLN A 110 -6.01 4.70 -4.86
CA GLN A 110 -6.11 4.92 -6.30
C GLN A 110 -6.40 6.39 -6.64
N ARG A 111 -7.32 7.03 -5.91
CA ARG A 111 -7.61 8.47 -6.08
C ARG A 111 -6.43 9.35 -5.71
N ALA A 112 -5.77 9.08 -4.59
CA ALA A 112 -4.64 9.87 -4.10
C ALA A 112 -3.48 9.86 -5.11
N TYR A 113 -3.08 8.68 -5.59
CA TYR A 113 -1.98 8.56 -6.55
C TYR A 113 -2.31 9.14 -7.92
N LEU A 114 -3.53 8.95 -8.45
CA LEU A 114 -3.93 9.61 -9.70
C LEU A 114 -3.90 11.13 -9.60
N THR A 115 -4.34 11.68 -8.46
CA THR A 115 -4.34 13.13 -8.22
C THR A 115 -2.89 13.64 -8.13
N THR A 116 -2.02 12.97 -7.37
CA THR A 116 -0.61 13.38 -7.25
C THR A 116 0.11 13.36 -8.60
N THR A 117 -0.08 12.30 -9.41
CA THR A 117 0.54 12.23 -10.74
C THR A 117 0.02 13.31 -11.67
N SER A 118 -1.26 13.68 -11.61
CA SER A 118 -1.82 14.76 -12.43
C SER A 118 -1.28 16.16 -12.08
N VAL A 119 -0.83 16.37 -10.85
CA VAL A 119 -0.29 17.66 -10.39
C VAL A 119 1.21 17.78 -10.66
N ALA A 120 1.90 16.66 -10.82
CA ALA A 120 3.33 16.61 -11.11
C ALA A 120 3.67 16.58 -12.62
N ALA A 121 2.66 16.50 -13.48
CA ALA A 121 2.78 16.53 -14.95
C ALA A 121 2.56 17.95 -15.48
#